data_AF-A0A173T0H6-F1
#
_entry.id   AF-A0A173T0H6-F1
#
_cell.length_a   1.000
_cell.length_b   1.000
_cell.length_c   1.000
_cell.angle_alpha   90.00
_cell.angle_beta   90.00
_cell.angle_gamma   90.00
#
_symmetry.space_group_name_H-M   'P 1'
#
loop_
_entity.id
_entity.type
_entity.pdbx_description
1 polymer ?
#
loop_
_entity_poly.entity_id
_entity_poly.type
_entity_poly.pdbx_seq_one_letter_code
_entity_poly.pdbx_strand_id
1 'polypeptide(L)'
;MKFYNIADEYINFLRTFDSKVSENKQESRPYIGVVIEIEEMKYYAPFTSPKAKHRKMKNGKDFRKIQGGEYGAINFNNMIPVPDCALKLIDIDNESDQKYRRLLQNQYRAIRADSEEIIKTAARLRKLVMTGDENLTTFDKRIKERCCNLKIIEQVYTQFNMKQTNR
;
A
#
# COMPACT_ATOMS: atom_id res chain seq x y z
N MET A 1 -12.51 1.40 4.21
CA MET A 1 -11.43 0.89 3.35
C MET A 1 -11.99 -0.10 2.32
N LYS A 2 -11.51 -0.04 1.07
CA LYS A 2 -11.89 -0.92 -0.04
C LYS A 2 -10.64 -1.46 -0.74
N PHE A 3 -10.79 -2.51 -1.55
CA PHE A 3 -9.70 -3.09 -2.33
C PHE A 3 -9.65 -2.48 -3.72
N TYR A 4 -8.45 -2.19 -4.18
CA TYR A 4 -8.21 -1.60 -5.49
C TYR A 4 -7.04 -2.29 -6.18
N ASN A 5 -7.12 -2.43 -7.49
CA ASN A 5 -5.94 -2.47 -8.33
C ASN A 5 -5.55 -1.03 -8.70
N ILE A 6 -4.32 -0.83 -9.12
CA ILE A 6 -3.82 0.47 -9.60
C ILE A 6 -3.43 0.29 -11.07
N ALA A 7 -3.63 1.31 -11.89
CA ALA A 7 -3.21 1.29 -13.29
C ALA A 7 -1.68 1.12 -13.43
N ASP A 8 -1.25 0.26 -14.35
CA ASP A 8 0.18 0.01 -14.61
C ASP A 8 0.90 1.28 -15.07
N GLU A 9 0.22 2.15 -15.84
CA GLU A 9 0.75 3.45 -16.27
C GLU A 9 1.23 4.28 -15.07
N TYR A 10 0.42 4.37 -14.02
CA TYR A 10 0.76 5.15 -12.83
C TYR A 10 1.88 4.49 -12.01
N ILE A 11 1.86 3.16 -11.84
CA ILE A 11 2.93 2.47 -11.13
C ILE A 11 4.26 2.58 -11.88
N ASN A 12 4.25 2.44 -13.21
CA ASN A 12 5.44 2.58 -14.03
C ASN A 12 5.99 4.00 -13.99
N PHE A 13 5.11 5.01 -14.00
CA PHE A 13 5.48 6.41 -13.78
C PHE A 13 6.18 6.59 -12.43
N LEU A 14 5.61 6.13 -11.31
CA LEU A 14 6.27 6.27 -10.01
C LEU A 14 7.62 5.53 -9.95
N ARG A 15 7.72 4.37 -10.60
CA ARG A 15 8.96 3.57 -10.66
C ARG A 15 10.09 4.25 -11.42
N THR A 16 9.84 5.25 -12.28
CA THR A 16 10.92 6.04 -12.87
C THR A 16 11.62 6.93 -11.85
N PHE A 17 10.96 7.22 -10.71
CA PHE A 17 11.50 8.06 -9.63
C PHE A 17 11.94 7.27 -8.40
N ASP A 18 11.29 6.13 -8.14
CA ASP A 18 11.65 5.24 -7.04
C ASP A 18 11.45 3.76 -7.40
N SER A 19 12.56 3.04 -7.57
CA SER A 19 12.56 1.62 -7.91
C SER A 19 11.98 0.71 -6.82
N LYS A 20 11.82 1.21 -5.57
CA LYS A 20 11.19 0.47 -4.46
C LYS A 20 9.68 0.37 -4.58
N VAL A 21 9.04 1.21 -5.39
CA VAL A 21 7.60 1.10 -5.66
C VAL A 21 7.33 -0.30 -6.21
N SER A 22 6.47 -1.07 -5.54
CA SER A 22 6.25 -2.47 -5.87
C SER A 22 5.80 -2.66 -7.33
N GLU A 23 6.34 -3.68 -8.00
CA GLU A 23 5.83 -4.10 -9.30
C GLU A 23 4.36 -4.51 -9.20
N ASN A 24 3.56 -4.00 -10.12
CA ASN A 24 2.11 -4.12 -10.11
C ASN A 24 1.58 -5.43 -10.71
N LYS A 25 2.48 -6.22 -11.34
CA LYS A 25 2.21 -7.53 -11.94
C LYS A 25 1.03 -7.50 -12.91
N GLN A 26 1.10 -6.69 -13.96
CA GLN A 26 0.01 -6.55 -14.93
C GLN A 26 -1.30 -6.16 -14.22
N GLU A 27 -1.23 -5.11 -13.39
CA GLU A 27 -2.35 -4.61 -12.59
C GLU A 27 -3.00 -5.59 -11.61
N SER A 28 -2.41 -6.76 -11.35
CA SER A 28 -3.02 -7.77 -10.46
C SER A 28 -2.72 -7.58 -8.98
N ARG A 29 -1.78 -6.69 -8.60
CA ARG A 29 -1.47 -6.45 -7.19
C ARG A 29 -2.61 -5.70 -6.50
N PRO A 30 -3.21 -6.26 -5.44
CA PRO A 30 -4.27 -5.58 -4.74
C PRO A 30 -3.71 -4.62 -3.68
N TYR A 31 -4.38 -3.49 -3.53
CA TYR A 31 -4.10 -2.43 -2.59
C TYR A 31 -5.31 -2.22 -1.68
N ILE A 32 -5.05 -1.90 -0.42
CA ILE A 32 -6.07 -1.48 0.54
C ILE A 32 -5.96 0.02 0.74
N GLY A 33 -7.08 0.71 0.68
CA GLY A 33 -7.13 2.13 1.00
C GLY A 33 -8.55 2.67 1.21
N VAL A 34 -8.68 3.92 1.63
CA VAL A 34 -7.59 4.83 2.01
C VAL A 34 -6.99 4.40 3.35
N VAL A 35 -5.65 4.33 3.46
CA VAL A 35 -4.95 4.00 4.72
C VAL A 35 -4.58 5.24 5.53
N ILE A 36 -4.24 6.34 4.85
CA ILE A 36 -4.07 7.69 5.39
C ILE A 36 -4.40 8.71 4.30
N GLU A 37 -4.81 9.90 4.70
CA GLU A 37 -5.03 11.04 3.83
C GLU A 37 -4.25 12.21 4.40
N ILE A 38 -3.41 12.83 3.57
CA ILE A 38 -2.57 13.97 3.94
C ILE A 38 -2.85 15.06 2.92
N GLU A 39 -3.42 16.17 3.38
CA GLU A 39 -4.00 17.19 2.50
C GLU A 39 -5.06 16.52 1.59
N GLU A 40 -4.83 16.48 0.28
CA GLU A 40 -5.72 15.83 -0.69
C GLU A 40 -5.13 14.51 -1.24
N MET A 41 -4.00 14.04 -0.71
CA MET A 41 -3.33 12.82 -1.16
C MET A 41 -3.83 11.61 -0.37
N LYS A 42 -4.60 10.76 -1.04
CA LYS A 42 -5.09 9.48 -0.50
C LYS A 42 -4.04 8.39 -0.71
N TYR A 43 -3.64 7.74 0.38
CA TYR A 43 -2.65 6.66 0.35
C TYR A 43 -3.29 5.27 0.33
N TYR A 44 -2.59 4.36 -0.34
CA TYR A 44 -2.97 2.97 -0.52
C TYR A 44 -1.77 2.07 -0.21
N ALA A 45 -1.99 1.00 0.56
CA ALA A 45 -0.94 0.04 0.89
C ALA A 45 -1.15 -1.27 0.11
N PRO A 46 -0.12 -1.82 -0.56
CA PRO A 46 -0.24 -3.10 -1.22
C PRO A 46 -0.35 -4.22 -0.18
N PHE A 47 -1.19 -5.21 -0.47
CA PHE A 47 -1.23 -6.45 0.29
C PHE A 47 -1.00 -7.65 -0.62
N THR A 48 -0.71 -8.78 0.00
CA THR A 48 -0.28 -9.98 -0.71
C THR A 48 -0.99 -11.22 -0.17
N SER A 49 -1.19 -12.21 -1.04
CA SER A 49 -1.72 -13.51 -0.69
C SER A 49 -0.85 -14.23 0.36
N PRO A 50 -1.40 -15.25 1.04
CA PRO A 50 -0.67 -16.03 2.05
C PRO A 50 0.62 -16.65 1.50
N LYS A 51 1.66 -16.62 2.31
CA LYS A 51 2.93 -17.32 2.07
C LYS A 51 3.37 -17.97 3.36
N ALA A 52 4.07 -19.10 3.30
CA ALA A 52 4.52 -19.83 4.49
C ALA A 52 5.26 -18.93 5.50
N LYS A 53 6.07 -17.99 4.99
CA LYS A 53 6.80 -17.03 5.83
C LYS A 53 5.89 -16.08 6.63
N HIS A 54 4.71 -15.72 6.14
CA HIS A 54 3.84 -14.73 6.80
C HIS A 54 3.38 -15.20 8.17
N ARG A 55 3.18 -16.50 8.38
CA ARG A 55 2.82 -17.05 9.70
C ARG A 55 3.93 -16.86 10.74
N LYS A 56 5.20 -16.90 10.31
CA LYS A 56 6.39 -16.75 11.16
C LYS A 56 6.81 -15.30 11.38
N MET A 57 6.51 -14.41 10.43
CA MET A 57 6.85 -12.99 10.53
C MET A 57 6.12 -12.32 11.71
N LYS A 58 6.77 -11.30 12.29
CA LYS A 58 6.18 -10.44 13.31
C LYS A 58 5.58 -9.21 12.65
N ASN A 59 4.52 -8.68 13.25
CA ASN A 59 4.06 -7.34 12.89
C ASN A 59 5.16 -6.34 13.26
N GLY A 60 5.34 -5.31 12.45
CA GLY A 60 6.36 -4.28 12.61
C GLY A 60 5.81 -2.91 12.22
N LYS A 61 6.68 -1.90 12.22
CA LYS A 61 6.30 -0.53 11.82
C LYS A 61 5.90 -0.44 10.35
N ASP A 62 6.37 -1.37 9.52
CA ASP A 62 6.25 -1.40 8.07
C ASP A 62 5.48 -2.61 7.51
N PHE A 63 5.04 -3.52 8.36
CA PHE A 63 4.45 -4.79 7.95
C PHE A 63 3.37 -5.27 8.92
N ARG A 64 2.26 -5.78 8.39
CA ARG A 64 1.19 -6.34 9.22
C ARG A 64 0.56 -7.57 8.59
N LYS A 65 0.44 -8.62 9.39
CA LYS A 65 -0.23 -9.86 9.02
C LYS A 65 -1.74 -9.68 8.96
N ILE A 66 -2.37 -10.34 7.99
CA ILE A 66 -3.83 -10.47 7.92
C ILE A 66 -4.19 -11.83 8.52
N GLN A 67 -5.00 -11.82 9.59
CA GLN A 67 -5.38 -13.03 10.34
C GLN A 67 -4.18 -13.90 10.72
N GLY A 68 -3.22 -13.34 11.47
CA GLY A 68 -2.02 -14.08 11.88
C GLY A 68 -1.11 -14.56 10.74
N GLY A 69 -1.35 -14.13 9.50
CA GLY A 69 -0.61 -14.51 8.30
C GLY A 69 -1.33 -15.57 7.45
N GLU A 70 -2.49 -16.05 7.92
CA GLU A 70 -3.34 -17.01 7.21
C GLU A 70 -3.90 -16.43 5.92
N TYR A 71 -4.27 -15.15 5.92
CA TYR A 71 -4.81 -14.45 4.76
C TYR A 71 -3.80 -13.48 4.14
N GLY A 72 -2.52 -13.64 4.44
CA GLY A 72 -1.45 -12.86 3.86
C GLY A 72 -1.01 -11.68 4.72
N ALA A 73 -0.59 -10.60 4.08
CA ALA A 73 -0.01 -9.45 4.78
C ALA A 73 -0.07 -8.15 3.97
N ILE A 74 -0.11 -7.02 4.68
CA ILE A 74 -0.02 -5.64 4.19
C ILE A 74 1.43 -5.17 4.32
N ASN A 75 1.98 -4.58 3.25
CA ASN A 75 3.34 -4.05 3.20
C ASN A 75 3.30 -2.51 3.17
N PHE A 76 3.34 -1.88 4.34
CA PHE A 76 3.24 -0.43 4.46
C PHE A 76 4.49 0.30 3.95
N ASN A 77 5.66 -0.33 3.96
CA ASN A 77 6.86 0.23 3.33
C ASN A 77 6.66 0.53 1.82
N ASN A 78 5.67 -0.11 1.19
CA ASN A 78 5.34 0.10 -0.21
C ASN A 78 4.02 0.88 -0.42
N MET A 79 3.52 1.56 0.61
CA MET A 79 2.34 2.42 0.44
C MET A 79 2.68 3.66 -0.40
N ILE A 80 1.72 4.10 -1.20
CA ILE A 80 1.87 5.22 -2.14
C ILE A 80 0.58 6.05 -2.19
N PRO A 81 0.66 7.38 -2.45
CA PRO A 81 -0.50 8.16 -2.83
C PRO A 81 -0.93 7.77 -4.24
N VAL A 82 -2.24 7.74 -4.50
CA VAL A 82 -2.80 7.31 -5.79
C VAL A 82 -3.96 8.24 -6.18
N PRO A 83 -3.92 8.85 -7.37
CA PRO A 83 -5.01 9.69 -7.84
C PRO A 83 -6.23 8.84 -8.20
N ASP A 84 -7.43 9.40 -8.04
CA ASP A 84 -8.67 8.64 -8.23
C ASP A 84 -8.78 8.06 -9.66
N CYS A 85 -8.21 8.74 -10.68
CA CYS A 85 -8.17 8.26 -12.07
C CYS A 85 -7.31 7.00 -12.29
N ALA A 86 -6.37 6.70 -11.41
CA ALA A 86 -5.52 5.51 -11.50
C ALA A 86 -6.07 4.32 -10.67
N LEU A 87 -7.14 4.51 -9.90
CA LEU A 87 -7.74 3.48 -9.07
C LEU A 87 -8.74 2.63 -9.86
N LYS A 88 -8.62 1.32 -9.69
CA LYS A 88 -9.54 0.32 -10.25
C LYS A 88 -10.15 -0.45 -9.08
N LEU A 89 -11.42 -0.22 -8.77
CA LEU A 89 -12.08 -0.92 -7.66
C LEU A 89 -12.12 -2.43 -7.95
N ILE A 90 -11.69 -3.23 -6.97
CA ILE A 90 -11.84 -4.69 -7.06
C ILE A 90 -13.28 -5.06 -6.75
N ASP A 91 -13.98 -5.59 -7.74
CA ASP A 91 -15.30 -6.18 -7.57
C ASP A 91 -15.17 -7.63 -7.08
N ILE A 92 -15.12 -7.76 -5.76
CA ILE A 92 -14.98 -9.07 -5.10
C ILE A 92 -16.17 -9.96 -5.43
N ASP A 93 -17.39 -9.41 -5.53
CA ASP A 93 -18.59 -10.21 -5.71
C ASP A 93 -18.69 -10.83 -7.10
N ASN A 94 -18.03 -10.21 -8.09
CA ASN A 94 -17.97 -10.69 -9.47
C ASN A 94 -16.65 -11.40 -9.86
N GLU A 95 -15.73 -11.64 -8.93
CA GLU A 95 -14.45 -12.32 -9.22
C GLU A 95 -14.64 -13.76 -9.70
N SER A 96 -14.38 -14.06 -10.97
CA SER A 96 -14.62 -15.36 -11.61
C SER A 96 -13.97 -16.56 -10.90
N ASP A 97 -12.75 -16.41 -10.36
CA ASP A 97 -12.08 -17.47 -9.62
C ASP A 97 -12.68 -17.59 -8.21
N GLN A 98 -13.48 -18.64 -7.99
CA GLN A 98 -14.16 -18.87 -6.71
C GLN A 98 -13.20 -19.00 -5.52
N LYS A 99 -12.00 -19.56 -5.71
CA LYS A 99 -11.02 -19.71 -4.62
C LYS A 99 -10.43 -18.34 -4.28
N TYR A 100 -10.08 -17.57 -5.31
CA TYR A 100 -9.55 -16.23 -5.12
C TYR A 100 -10.60 -15.28 -4.53
N ARG A 101 -11.85 -15.36 -4.99
CA ARG A 101 -13.01 -14.65 -4.42
C ARG A 101 -13.15 -14.88 -2.92
N ARG A 102 -13.15 -16.15 -2.48
CA ARG A 102 -13.25 -16.50 -1.06
C ARG A 102 -12.06 -15.94 -0.26
N LEU A 103 -10.85 -15.99 -0.83
CA LEU A 103 -9.68 -15.39 -0.20
C LEU A 103 -9.85 -13.87 -0.02
N LEU A 104 -10.28 -13.15 -1.06
CA LEU A 104 -10.54 -11.71 -0.99
C LEU A 104 -11.61 -11.36 0.04
N GLN A 105 -12.71 -12.13 0.11
CA GLN A 105 -13.75 -11.93 1.13
C GLN A 105 -13.21 -12.11 2.55
N ASN A 106 -12.40 -13.14 2.78
CA ASN A 106 -11.76 -13.39 4.09
C ASN A 106 -10.74 -12.30 4.45
N GLN A 107 -9.93 -11.88 3.48
CA GLN A 107 -9.01 -10.75 3.63
C GLN A 107 -9.76 -9.47 3.98
N TYR A 108 -10.86 -9.18 3.28
CA TYR A 108 -11.66 -7.98 3.50
C TYR A 108 -12.23 -7.95 4.92
N ARG A 109 -12.82 -9.06 5.40
CA ARG A 109 -13.33 -9.19 6.77
C ARG A 109 -12.23 -8.96 7.80
N ALA A 110 -11.09 -9.61 7.65
CA ALA A 110 -9.97 -9.50 8.59
C ALA A 110 -9.36 -8.09 8.62
N ILE A 111 -9.17 -7.47 7.44
CA ILE A 111 -8.66 -6.09 7.33
C ILE A 111 -9.66 -5.09 7.90
N ARG A 112 -10.96 -5.28 7.67
CA ARG A 112 -12.00 -4.40 8.24
C ARG A 112 -12.05 -4.46 9.76
N ALA A 113 -11.92 -5.65 10.35
CA ALA A 113 -11.85 -5.80 11.80
C ALA A 113 -10.62 -5.12 12.42
N ASP A 114 -9.58 -4.88 11.62
CA ASP A 114 -8.27 -4.38 12.06
C ASP A 114 -7.95 -2.97 11.51
N SER A 115 -8.96 -2.28 10.97
CA SER A 115 -8.76 -1.06 10.20
C SER A 115 -8.13 0.08 11.01
N GLU A 116 -8.47 0.19 12.29
CA GLU A 116 -7.93 1.23 13.15
C GLU A 116 -6.41 1.10 13.31
N GLU A 117 -5.90 -0.11 13.54
CA GLU A 117 -4.46 -0.31 13.70
C GLU A 117 -3.72 -0.23 12.36
N ILE A 118 -4.36 -0.59 11.25
CA ILE A 118 -3.84 -0.37 9.90
C ILE A 118 -3.61 1.13 9.64
N ILE A 119 -4.61 1.97 9.95
CA ILE A 119 -4.52 3.43 9.81
C ILE A 119 -3.41 3.99 10.72
N LYS A 120 -3.39 3.58 12.00
CA LYS A 120 -2.33 3.98 12.95
C LYS A 120 -0.94 3.57 12.47
N THR A 121 -0.78 2.37 11.92
CA THR A 121 0.50 1.88 11.41
C THR A 121 0.97 2.72 10.22
N ALA A 122 0.08 2.96 9.25
CA ALA A 122 0.41 3.80 8.09
C ALA A 122 0.78 5.24 8.49
N ALA A 123 0.02 5.86 9.40
CA ALA A 123 0.32 7.21 9.89
C ALA A 123 1.67 7.30 10.62
N ARG A 124 1.95 6.34 11.51
CA ARG A 124 3.24 6.26 12.22
C ARG A 124 4.39 6.04 11.26
N LEU A 125 4.24 5.18 10.25
CA LEU A 125 5.28 4.92 9.27
C LEU A 125 5.56 6.13 8.40
N ARG A 126 4.52 6.81 7.89
CA ARG A 126 4.71 8.04 7.11
C ARG A 126 5.48 9.07 7.92
N LYS A 127 5.08 9.30 9.18
CA LYS A 127 5.79 10.23 10.08
C LYS A 127 7.27 9.84 10.19
N LEU A 128 7.56 8.57 10.45
CA LEU A 128 8.94 8.06 10.54
C LEU A 128 9.74 8.31 9.26
N VAL A 129 9.15 8.04 8.08
CA VAL A 129 9.81 8.23 6.79
C VAL A 129 10.09 9.71 6.51
N MET A 130 9.21 10.62 6.94
CA MET A 130 9.38 12.06 6.77
C MET A 130 10.32 12.72 7.79
N THR A 131 10.60 12.06 8.92
CA THR A 131 11.56 12.54 9.92
C THR A 131 13.00 12.51 9.40
N GLY A 132 13.79 13.55 9.70
CA GLY A 132 15.22 13.62 9.37
C GLY A 132 16.04 12.55 10.08
N ASP A 133 17.10 12.06 9.43
CA ASP A 133 17.87 10.90 9.91
C ASP A 133 18.59 11.16 11.23
N GLU A 134 18.93 12.42 11.53
CA GLU A 134 19.49 12.85 12.82
C GLU A 134 18.54 12.58 14.00
N ASN A 135 17.24 12.47 13.74
CA ASN A 135 16.19 12.21 14.73
C ASN A 135 15.72 10.75 14.76
N LEU A 136 16.38 9.85 14.02
CA LEU A 136 16.00 8.44 13.91
C LEU A 136 17.00 7.50 14.58
N THR A 137 16.48 6.46 15.23
CA THR A 137 17.30 5.35 15.72
C THR A 137 17.88 4.55 14.55
N THR A 138 18.96 3.79 14.78
CA THR A 138 19.53 2.88 13.77
C THR A 138 18.49 1.89 13.23
N PHE A 139 17.56 1.43 14.07
CA PHE A 139 16.46 0.56 13.65
C PHE A 139 15.47 1.28 12.74
N ASP A 140 15.11 2.52 13.06
CA ASP A 140 14.19 3.31 12.25
C ASP A 140 14.79 3.69 10.90
N LYS A 141 16.09 3.98 10.84
CA LYS A 141 16.81 4.19 9.57
C LYS A 141 16.69 2.98 8.65
N ARG A 142 16.92 1.78 9.17
CA ARG A 142 16.75 0.53 8.40
C ARG A 142 15.31 0.30 7.93
N ILE A 143 14.30 0.75 8.68
CA ILE A 143 12.91 0.73 8.21
C ILE A 143 12.71 1.73 7.08
N LYS A 144 13.15 2.98 7.28
CA LYS A 144 13.04 4.07 6.30
C LYS A 144 13.72 3.71 4.98
N GLU A 145 14.89 3.09 5.01
CA GLU A 145 15.64 2.63 3.83
C GLU A 145 14.84 1.64 2.97
N ARG A 146 13.97 0.82 3.58
CA ARG A 146 13.13 -0.17 2.89
C ARG A 146 11.81 0.42 2.39
N CYS A 147 11.48 1.64 2.80
CA CYS A 147 10.27 2.35 2.37
C CYS A 147 10.47 3.03 1.02
N CYS A 148 9.35 3.23 0.33
CA CYS A 148 9.33 4.13 -0.82
C CYS A 148 9.72 5.55 -0.38
N ASN A 149 10.37 6.28 -1.26
CA ASN A 149 10.77 7.68 -1.05
C ASN A 149 9.53 8.57 -1.18
N LEU A 150 8.75 8.64 -0.09
CA LEU A 150 7.48 9.36 -0.05
C LEU A 150 7.64 10.84 -0.39
N LYS A 151 8.78 11.45 -0.08
CA LYS A 151 9.05 12.85 -0.42
C LYS A 151 9.06 13.07 -1.95
N ILE A 152 9.74 12.20 -2.69
CA ILE A 152 9.77 12.29 -4.17
C ILE A 152 8.40 11.90 -4.74
N ILE A 153 7.77 10.86 -4.21
CA ILE A 153 6.48 10.37 -4.71
C ILE A 153 5.38 11.42 -4.54
N GLU A 154 5.29 12.10 -3.40
CA GLU A 154 4.33 13.18 -3.18
C GLU A 154 4.58 14.38 -4.12
N GLN A 155 5.85 14.68 -4.44
CA GLN A 155 6.18 15.75 -5.39
C GLN A 155 5.74 15.42 -6.82
N VAL A 156 5.92 14.18 -7.28
CA VAL A 156 5.57 13.79 -8.65
C VAL A 156 4.09 13.41 -8.81
N TYR A 157 3.40 13.09 -7.71
CA TYR A 157 1.95 12.86 -7.69
C TYR A 157 1.18 14.03 -8.33
N THR A 158 1.51 15.26 -7.96
CA THR A 158 0.86 16.46 -8.48
C THR A 158 1.07 16.63 -9.98
N GLN A 159 2.24 16.24 -10.50
CA GLN A 159 2.57 16.31 -11.92
C GLN A 159 1.73 15.34 -12.76
N PHE A 160 1.50 14.12 -12.27
CA PHE A 160 0.66 13.15 -12.97
C PHE A 160 -0.80 13.63 -13.02
N ASN A 161 -1.31 14.16 -11.90
CA ASN A 161 -2.69 14.64 -11.82
C ASN A 161 -2.94 15.79 -12.82
N MET A 162 -2.01 16.76 -12.92
CA MET A 162 -2.11 17.86 -13.87
C MET A 162 -2.11 17.42 -15.35
N LYS A 163 -1.39 16.34 -15.69
CA LYS A 163 -1.36 15.80 -17.07
C LYS A 163 -2.70 15.20 -17.49
N GLN A 164 -3.51 14.72 -16.55
CA GLN A 164 -4.81 14.13 -16.84
C GLN A 164 -5.93 15.18 -16.88
N THR A 165 -5.83 16.28 -16.12
CA THR A 165 -6.81 17.37 -16.18
C THR A 165 -6.73 18.18 -17.50
N ASN A 166 -5.59 18.14 -18.18
CA ASN A 166 -5.36 18.84 -19.45
C ASN A 166 -5.58 17.96 -20.69
N ARG A 167 -6.12 16.75 -20.53
CA ARG A 167 -6.55 15.85 -21.63
C ARG A 167 -8.07 15.76 -21.66
#